data_AF-X1N0N1-F1
#
_entry.id   AF-X1N0N1-F1
#
_cell.length_a   1.000
_cell.length_b   1.000
_cell.length_c   1.000
_cell.angle_alpha   90.00
_cell.angle_beta   90.00
_cell.angle_gamma   90.00
#
_symmetry.space_group_name_H-M   'P 1'
#
loop_
_entity.id
_entity.type
_entity.pdbx_description
1 polymer ?
#
loop_
_entity_poly.entity_id
_entity_poly.type
_entity_poly.pdbx_seq_one_letter_code
_entity_poly.pdbx_strand_id
1 'polypeptide(L)'
;LGDVGHEPRWALAYKFPAVQGTTVLKEIRVSVGRTGSLNPYAVLEPVSVGGVTIKQAALHNEDDIRRKDIREGDTVIIQRAGEVIPQVVAPLKSQRTGREKEYNLTEKLFSKEKKRPACPVCGAEIYKPEGEVMYYCSNAACPAQVQQRIELFVSRSGMDIRGIGENLSALLLREGLVKDASDLYYLKDKRDKLLDLEKIGDKSADNMLQAIDKSKQRPLVRVIFSLGIRHVGEEMAAILAPE
;
A
#
# COMPACT_ATOMS: atom_id res chain seq x y z
N LEU A 1 8.64 17.92 -28.72
CA LEU A 1 9.14 17.58 -27.37
C LEU A 1 8.62 16.22 -26.92
N GLY A 2 7.36 15.86 -27.21
CA GLY A 2 6.80 14.53 -26.88
C GLY A 2 6.44 14.43 -25.39
N ASP A 3 6.18 13.21 -24.93
CA ASP A 3 5.73 12.89 -23.57
C ASP A 3 6.66 11.84 -22.93
N VAL A 4 6.71 11.79 -21.59
CA VAL A 4 7.34 10.71 -20.81
C VAL A 4 6.28 10.15 -19.87
N GLY A 5 5.92 8.87 -20.05
CA GLY A 5 4.84 8.25 -19.30
C GLY A 5 3.52 9.02 -19.47
N HIS A 6 3.06 9.64 -18.38
CA HIS A 6 1.83 10.46 -18.37
C HIS A 6 2.09 11.98 -18.42
N GLU A 7 3.34 12.43 -18.54
CA GLU A 7 3.72 13.84 -18.40
C GLU A 7 4.27 14.44 -19.71
N PRO A 8 3.82 15.64 -20.12
CA PRO A 8 4.36 16.30 -21.31
C PRO A 8 5.76 16.86 -21.07
N ARG A 9 6.67 16.69 -22.04
CA ARG A 9 8.06 17.21 -21.94
C ARG A 9 8.17 18.72 -22.13
N TRP A 10 7.07 19.37 -22.50
CA TRP A 10 7.03 20.80 -22.87
C TRP A 10 6.33 21.68 -21.84
N ALA A 11 5.81 21.10 -20.75
CA ALA A 11 5.16 21.85 -19.68
C ALA A 11 5.54 21.27 -18.32
N LEU A 12 5.49 22.10 -17.29
CA LEU A 12 5.70 21.70 -15.90
C LEU A 12 4.71 22.44 -14.99
N ALA A 13 4.31 21.81 -13.89
CA ALA A 13 3.49 22.46 -12.87
C ALA A 13 4.39 23.12 -11.81
N TYR A 14 4.44 24.45 -11.80
CA TYR A 14 5.15 25.20 -10.76
C TYR A 14 4.25 25.37 -9.52
N LYS A 15 4.45 24.53 -8.50
CA LYS A 15 3.59 24.46 -7.31
C LYS A 15 3.98 25.49 -6.25
N PHE A 16 2.98 26.00 -5.52
CA PHE A 16 3.19 26.85 -4.34
C PHE A 16 3.89 26.07 -3.20
N PRO A 17 4.52 26.77 -2.24
CA PRO A 17 5.05 26.13 -1.03
C PRO A 17 3.99 25.31 -0.31
N ALA A 18 4.37 24.11 0.14
CA ALA A 18 3.44 23.22 0.83
C ALA A 18 3.02 23.79 2.18
N VAL A 19 1.73 23.68 2.50
CA VAL A 19 1.21 24.00 3.83
C VAL A 19 1.78 22.99 4.83
N GLN A 20 2.37 23.50 5.91
CA GLN A 20 2.97 22.70 6.97
C GLN A 20 2.15 22.81 8.27
N GLY A 21 2.22 21.78 9.09
CA GLY A 21 1.71 21.77 10.45
C GLY A 21 2.65 20.99 11.36
N THR A 22 2.50 21.18 12.67
CA THR A 22 3.27 20.45 13.69
C THR A 22 2.35 19.55 14.48
N THR A 23 2.77 18.31 14.74
CA THR A 23 2.00 17.37 15.56
C THR A 23 2.92 16.37 16.26
N VAL A 24 2.39 15.58 17.18
CA VAL A 24 3.14 14.54 17.88
C VAL A 24 3.13 13.24 17.08
N LEU A 25 4.30 12.66 16.86
CA LEU A 25 4.48 11.31 16.33
C LEU A 25 4.24 10.29 17.46
N LYS A 26 3.05 9.67 17.47
CA LYS A 26 2.68 8.69 18.51
C LYS A 26 3.45 7.38 18.36
N GLU A 27 3.49 6.87 17.14
CA GLU A 27 4.05 5.55 16.84
C GLU A 27 4.47 5.49 15.37
N ILE A 28 5.51 4.72 15.07
CA ILE A 28 5.84 4.28 13.72
C ILE A 28 5.34 2.84 13.57
N ARG A 29 4.39 2.63 12.67
CA ARG A 29 3.89 1.30 12.30
C ARG A 29 4.46 0.87 10.96
N VAL A 30 4.31 -0.41 10.63
CA VAL A 30 4.83 -0.98 9.37
C VAL A 30 3.71 -1.68 8.64
N SER A 31 3.46 -1.29 7.38
CA SER A 31 2.57 -1.99 6.48
C SER A 31 3.35 -2.93 5.58
N VAL A 32 2.73 -4.03 5.18
CA VAL A 32 3.30 -4.99 4.22
C VAL A 32 2.71 -4.67 2.86
N GLY A 33 3.53 -4.28 1.89
CA GLY A 33 3.11 -4.00 0.52
C GLY A 33 2.86 -5.25 -0.30
N ARG A 34 2.28 -5.09 -1.49
CA ARG A 34 1.95 -6.14 -2.47
C ARG A 34 3.08 -7.13 -2.75
N THR A 35 4.30 -6.62 -2.90
CA THR A 35 5.50 -7.42 -3.19
C THR A 35 6.24 -7.86 -1.92
N GLY A 36 5.61 -7.68 -0.75
CA GLY A 36 6.18 -7.99 0.56
C GLY A 36 7.02 -6.86 1.18
N SER A 37 7.19 -5.72 0.52
CA SER A 37 7.96 -4.59 1.05
C SER A 37 7.41 -4.10 2.38
N LEU A 38 8.26 -3.88 3.38
CA LEU A 38 7.88 -3.38 4.70
C LEU A 38 7.99 -1.86 4.74
N ASN A 39 6.85 -1.18 4.65
CA ASN A 39 6.77 0.27 4.52
C ASN A 39 6.41 0.90 5.88
N PRO A 40 7.32 1.65 6.51
CA PRO A 40 6.99 2.35 7.73
C PRO A 40 6.03 3.51 7.46
N TYR A 41 5.19 3.83 8.44
CA TYR A 41 4.32 5.00 8.39
C TYR A 41 4.11 5.55 9.79
N ALA A 42 3.98 6.86 9.87
CA ALA A 42 3.75 7.60 11.10
C ALA A 42 2.28 7.51 11.48
N VAL A 43 2.00 7.20 12.75
CA VAL A 43 0.73 7.42 13.42
C VAL A 43 0.86 8.69 14.24
N LEU A 44 0.01 9.67 13.97
CA LEU A 44 0.13 11.04 14.48
C LEU A 44 -1.01 11.38 15.43
N GLU A 45 -0.79 12.34 16.32
CA GLU A 45 -1.92 13.09 16.90
C GLU A 45 -2.66 13.81 15.77
N PRO A 46 -4.01 13.74 15.70
CA PRO A 46 -4.76 14.36 14.62
C PRO A 46 -4.47 15.85 14.54
N VAL A 47 -4.11 16.31 13.34
CA VAL A 47 -3.76 17.72 13.09
C VAL A 47 -4.37 18.17 11.77
N SER A 48 -4.89 19.40 11.73
CA SER A 48 -5.45 20.00 10.53
C SER A 48 -4.36 20.71 9.73
N VAL A 49 -4.15 20.31 8.47
CA VAL A 49 -3.18 20.94 7.56
C VAL A 49 -3.81 21.10 6.19
N GLY A 50 -3.97 22.34 5.74
CA GLY A 50 -4.62 22.64 4.45
C GLY A 50 -6.06 22.11 4.37
N GLY A 51 -6.83 22.27 5.45
CA GLY A 51 -8.25 21.92 5.50
C GLY A 51 -8.60 20.44 5.66
N VAL A 52 -7.60 19.56 5.83
CA VAL A 52 -7.81 18.12 6.10
C VAL A 52 -7.16 17.70 7.40
N THR A 53 -7.81 16.78 8.11
CA THR A 53 -7.27 16.18 9.34
C THR A 53 -6.36 15.00 8.98
N ILE A 54 -5.08 15.15 9.29
CA ILE A 54 -4.05 14.13 9.06
C ILE A 54 -3.87 13.33 10.35
N LYS A 55 -4.00 12.01 10.26
CA LYS A 55 -3.72 11.06 11.37
C LYS A 55 -2.56 10.13 11.07
N GLN A 56 -2.19 10.00 9.79
CA GLN A 56 -1.13 9.13 9.32
C GLN A 56 -0.33 9.84 8.23
N ALA A 57 0.96 9.56 8.15
CA ALA A 57 1.84 10.09 7.13
C ALA A 57 2.86 9.03 6.70
N ALA A 58 3.27 9.06 5.43
CA ALA A 58 4.27 8.13 4.93
C ALA A 58 5.65 8.41 5.55
N LEU A 59 6.37 7.33 5.88
CA LEU A 59 7.79 7.35 6.20
C LEU A 59 8.47 6.45 5.16
N HIS A 60 9.33 7.00 4.30
CA HIS A 60 9.72 6.29 3.07
C HIS A 60 10.36 4.92 3.32
N ASN A 61 11.36 4.86 4.20
CA ASN A 61 12.07 3.64 4.59
C ASN A 61 12.87 3.89 5.89
N GLU A 62 13.49 2.85 6.45
CA GLU A 62 14.33 2.96 7.67
C GLU A 62 15.45 3.99 7.51
N ASP A 63 16.12 4.00 6.35
CA ASP A 63 17.26 4.87 6.09
C ASP A 63 16.82 6.35 6.07
N ASP A 64 15.67 6.68 5.49
CA ASP A 64 15.11 8.04 5.51
C ASP A 64 14.69 8.49 6.92
N ILE A 65 14.10 7.57 7.70
CA ILE A 65 13.74 7.83 9.10
C ILE A 65 14.99 8.19 9.91
N ARG A 66 16.08 7.40 9.76
CA ARG A 66 17.36 7.67 10.44
C ARG A 66 18.03 8.93 9.94
N ARG A 67 18.05 9.16 8.62
CA ARG A 67 18.60 10.36 8.00
C ARG A 67 17.95 11.64 8.53
N LYS A 68 16.62 11.63 8.68
CA LYS A 68 15.86 12.73 9.27
C LYS A 68 15.89 12.74 10.81
N ASP A 69 16.47 11.70 11.42
CA ASP A 69 16.51 11.45 12.85
C ASP A 69 15.12 11.47 13.47
N ILE A 70 14.12 10.87 12.83
CA ILE A 70 12.73 10.84 13.32
C ILE A 70 12.57 9.73 14.36
N ARG A 71 11.98 10.06 15.51
CA ARG A 71 11.79 9.11 16.62
C ARG A 71 10.37 9.12 17.14
N GLU A 72 9.88 7.97 17.59
CA GLU A 72 8.58 7.89 18.28
C GLU A 72 8.59 8.82 19.51
N GLY A 73 7.53 9.62 19.66
CA GLY A 73 7.40 10.66 20.67
C GLY A 73 7.81 12.06 20.21
N ASP A 74 8.51 12.22 19.08
CA ASP A 74 8.90 13.54 18.57
C ASP A 74 7.68 14.41 18.24
N THR A 75 7.77 15.70 18.50
CA THR A 75 6.97 16.69 17.76
C THR A 75 7.58 16.80 16.35
N VAL A 76 6.79 16.54 15.32
CA VAL A 76 7.22 16.51 13.93
C VAL A 76 6.52 17.56 13.08
N ILE A 77 7.26 18.09 12.10
CA ILE A 77 6.72 18.91 11.02
C ILE A 77 6.17 17.98 9.95
N ILE A 78 4.90 18.16 9.62
CA ILE A 78 4.23 17.44 8.55
C ILE A 78 3.85 18.39 7.42
N GLN A 79 3.83 17.87 6.19
CA GLN A 79 3.39 18.62 5.02
C GLN A 79 2.59 17.73 4.08
N ARG A 80 1.72 18.33 3.28
CA ARG A 80 1.05 17.64 2.17
C ARG A 80 1.88 17.81 0.90
N ALA A 81 2.54 16.74 0.47
CA ALA A 81 3.29 16.73 -0.78
C ALA A 81 2.31 16.87 -1.97
N GLY A 82 2.46 17.96 -2.73
CA GLY A 82 1.61 18.25 -3.88
C GLY A 82 0.11 18.27 -3.57
N GLU A 83 -0.25 18.66 -2.34
CA GLU A 83 -1.62 18.70 -1.80
C GLU A 83 -2.31 17.33 -1.62
N VAL A 84 -1.63 16.20 -1.82
CA VAL A 84 -2.30 14.88 -1.76
C VAL A 84 -1.78 14.03 -0.61
N ILE A 85 -0.47 13.75 -0.55
CA ILE A 85 0.08 12.72 0.36
C ILE A 85 0.75 13.39 1.57
N PRO A 86 0.27 13.15 2.81
CA PRO A 86 0.96 13.59 4.01
C PRO A 86 2.32 12.90 4.18
N GLN A 87 3.35 13.69 4.47
CA GLN A 87 4.69 13.19 4.78
C GLN A 87 5.30 13.92 5.97
N VAL A 88 6.15 13.22 6.71
CA VAL A 88 6.97 13.81 7.78
C VAL A 88 8.22 14.44 7.18
N VAL A 89 8.40 15.74 7.44
CA VAL A 89 9.51 16.55 6.91
C VAL A 89 10.73 16.43 7.81
N ALA A 90 10.56 16.75 9.09
CA ALA A 90 11.64 16.77 10.09
C ALA A 90 11.06 16.77 11.51
N PRO A 91 11.81 16.28 12.51
CA PRO A 91 11.47 16.45 13.92
C PRO A 91 11.86 17.84 14.44
N LEU A 92 11.10 18.37 15.38
CA LEU A 92 11.48 19.53 16.18
C LEU A 92 12.38 19.08 17.34
N LYS A 93 13.67 18.92 17.05
CA LYS A 93 14.66 18.39 18.02
C LYS A 93 14.73 19.18 19.33
N SER A 94 14.42 20.48 19.31
CA SER A 94 14.38 21.34 20.49
C SER A 94 13.28 20.96 21.50
N GLN A 95 12.28 20.17 21.10
CA GLN A 95 11.19 19.72 21.96
C GLN A 95 11.38 18.30 22.50
N ARG A 96 12.55 17.69 22.29
CA ARG A 96 12.83 16.35 22.79
C ARG A 96 12.96 16.30 24.30
N THR A 97 12.44 15.22 24.86
CA THR A 97 12.52 14.91 26.29
C THR A 97 13.77 14.09 26.65
N GLY A 98 14.46 13.53 25.65
CA GLY A 98 15.61 12.65 25.82
C GLY A 98 15.25 11.17 26.00
N ARG A 99 13.95 10.83 25.99
CA ARG A 99 13.44 9.45 26.09
C ARG A 99 13.31 8.78 24.73
N GLU A 100 13.40 9.54 23.65
CA GLU A 100 13.17 9.10 22.28
C GLU A 100 14.32 8.23 21.77
N LYS A 101 14.00 7.03 21.28
CA LYS A 101 14.98 6.06 20.77
C LYS A 101 15.14 6.16 19.26
N GLU A 102 16.35 5.88 18.78
CA GLU A 102 16.59 5.74 17.34
C GLU A 102 15.75 4.60 16.77
N TYR A 103 15.21 4.80 15.57
CA TYR A 103 14.37 3.81 14.92
C TYR A 103 15.22 2.65 14.36
N ASN A 104 14.79 1.43 14.68
CA ASN A 104 15.31 0.21 14.07
C ASN A 104 14.13 -0.70 13.69
N LEU A 105 14.03 -1.02 12.40
CA LEU A 105 12.91 -1.80 11.87
C LEU A 105 12.92 -3.23 12.42
N THR A 106 14.09 -3.85 12.54
CA THR A 106 14.22 -5.23 13.03
C THR A 106 13.86 -5.34 14.52
N GLU A 107 14.23 -4.34 15.32
CA GLU A 107 13.82 -4.25 16.73
C GLU A 107 12.31 -4.00 16.84
N LYS A 108 11.76 -3.08 16.04
CA LYS A 108 10.33 -2.77 16.01
C LYS A 108 9.48 -4.00 15.67
N LEU A 109 9.99 -4.87 14.80
CA LEU A 109 9.31 -6.08 14.33
C LEU A 109 9.76 -7.36 15.04
N PHE A 110 10.46 -7.25 16.17
CA PHE A 110 10.94 -8.43 16.91
C PHE A 110 9.77 -9.22 17.51
N SER A 111 9.60 -10.47 17.07
CA SER A 111 8.63 -11.39 17.65
C SER A 111 9.27 -12.15 18.82
N LYS A 112 8.70 -12.00 20.02
CA LYS A 112 9.12 -12.75 21.21
C LYS A 112 8.91 -14.26 21.05
N GLU A 113 7.81 -14.65 20.41
CA GLU A 113 7.46 -16.05 20.15
C GLU A 113 8.48 -16.71 19.21
N LYS A 114 8.81 -16.04 18.10
CA LYS A 114 9.76 -16.57 17.10
C LYS A 114 11.22 -16.28 17.42
N LYS A 115 11.49 -15.49 18.46
CA LYS A 115 12.81 -15.02 18.90
C LYS A 115 13.62 -14.36 17.77
N ARG A 116 12.94 -13.65 16.86
CA ARG A 116 13.54 -12.97 15.70
C ARG A 116 12.61 -11.90 15.11
N PRO A 117 13.13 -10.97 14.30
CA PRO A 117 12.30 -10.07 13.49
C PRO A 117 11.38 -10.86 12.56
N ALA A 118 10.10 -10.51 12.54
CA ALA A 118 9.08 -11.23 11.78
C ALA A 118 8.07 -10.29 11.15
N CYS A 119 7.48 -10.72 10.03
CA CYS A 119 6.43 -9.98 9.35
C CYS A 119 5.25 -9.75 10.31
N PRO A 120 4.76 -8.51 10.47
CA PRO A 120 3.70 -8.19 11.43
C PRO A 120 2.33 -8.80 11.07
N VAL A 121 2.18 -9.32 9.85
CA VAL A 121 0.91 -9.90 9.36
C VAL A 121 0.91 -11.43 9.41
N CYS A 122 1.96 -12.09 8.91
CA CYS A 122 2.00 -13.56 8.82
C CYS A 122 3.09 -14.20 9.70
N GLY A 123 3.88 -13.40 10.40
CA GLY A 123 5.00 -13.88 11.21
C GLY A 123 6.14 -14.54 10.42
N ALA A 124 6.14 -14.49 9.09
CA ALA A 124 7.23 -15.03 8.28
C ALA A 124 8.54 -14.26 8.51
N GLU A 125 9.64 -14.82 8.02
CA GLU A 125 10.93 -14.14 8.04
C GLU A 125 10.88 -12.84 7.23
N ILE A 126 11.65 -11.86 7.70
CA ILE A 126 11.92 -10.65 6.94
C ILE A 126 13.38 -10.65 6.53
N TYR A 127 13.67 -10.13 5.35
CA TYR A 127 15.02 -10.05 4.81
C TYR A 127 15.20 -8.72 4.06
N LYS A 128 16.44 -8.23 4.01
CA LYS A 128 16.83 -7.06 3.22
C LYS A 128 17.76 -7.56 2.10
N PRO A 129 17.30 -7.57 0.83
CA PRO A 129 18.16 -7.92 -0.30
C PRO A 129 19.40 -7.03 -0.36
N GLU A 130 20.51 -7.58 -0.84
CA GLU A 130 21.73 -6.81 -1.05
C GLU A 130 21.48 -5.68 -2.08
N GLY A 131 21.97 -4.49 -1.77
CA GLY A 131 21.77 -3.30 -2.61
C GLY A 131 20.40 -2.63 -2.50
N GLU A 132 19.45 -3.17 -1.72
CA GLU A 132 18.14 -2.58 -1.54
C GLU A 132 17.97 -1.88 -0.18
N VAL A 133 17.16 -0.82 -0.14
CA VAL A 133 16.89 -0.05 1.10
C VAL A 133 15.74 -0.65 1.93
N MET A 134 14.87 -1.44 1.30
CA MET A 134 13.66 -1.97 1.92
C MET A 134 13.87 -3.37 2.49
N TYR A 135 13.19 -3.67 3.60
CA TYR A 135 12.99 -5.04 4.04
C TYR A 135 11.76 -5.64 3.37
N TYR A 136 11.74 -6.96 3.24
CA TYR A 136 10.68 -7.71 2.59
C TYR A 136 10.24 -8.89 3.43
N CYS A 137 8.94 -9.16 3.44
CA CYS A 137 8.37 -10.42 3.91
C CYS A 137 8.71 -11.54 2.91
N SER A 138 9.32 -12.64 3.38
CA SER A 138 9.69 -13.77 2.52
C SER A 138 8.51 -14.65 2.08
N ASN A 139 7.37 -14.56 2.76
CA ASN A 139 6.21 -15.38 2.45
C ASN A 139 5.33 -14.72 1.38
N ALA A 140 5.43 -15.20 0.13
CA ALA A 140 4.58 -14.76 -0.97
C ALA A 140 3.08 -14.97 -0.69
N ALA A 141 2.70 -16.00 0.08
CA ALA A 141 1.33 -16.27 0.50
C ALA A 141 0.87 -15.46 1.73
N CYS A 142 1.64 -14.45 2.14
CA CYS A 142 1.24 -13.54 3.21
C CYS A 142 -0.13 -12.90 2.90
N PRO A 143 -1.11 -12.93 3.83
CA PRO A 143 -2.45 -12.40 3.59
C PRO A 143 -2.46 -10.95 3.09
N ALA A 144 -1.58 -10.09 3.63
CA ALA A 144 -1.48 -8.69 3.16
C ALA A 144 -0.99 -8.59 1.71
N GLN A 145 -0.08 -9.47 1.29
CA GLN A 145 0.38 -9.50 -0.10
C GLN A 145 -0.72 -10.04 -1.04
N VAL A 146 -1.40 -11.12 -0.62
CA VAL A 146 -2.52 -11.70 -1.37
C VAL A 146 -3.62 -10.66 -1.58
N GLN A 147 -4.06 -10.00 -0.51
CA GLN A 147 -5.07 -8.95 -0.57
C GLN A 147 -4.68 -7.85 -1.56
N GLN A 148 -3.47 -7.29 -1.45
CA GLN A 148 -3.03 -6.22 -2.35
C GLN A 148 -2.80 -6.69 -3.79
N ARG A 149 -2.48 -7.96 -4.02
CA ARG A 149 -2.43 -8.52 -5.38
C ARG A 149 -3.83 -8.63 -5.99
N ILE A 150 -4.83 -9.03 -5.20
CA ILE A 150 -6.23 -9.01 -5.63
C ILE A 150 -6.66 -7.57 -5.93
N GLU A 151 -6.33 -6.61 -5.07
CA GLU A 151 -6.63 -5.19 -5.28
C GLU A 151 -5.99 -4.64 -6.57
N LEU A 152 -4.72 -4.95 -6.83
CA LEU A 152 -4.09 -4.60 -8.11
C LEU A 152 -4.82 -5.25 -9.27
N PHE A 153 -5.15 -6.53 -9.14
CA PHE A 153 -5.78 -7.30 -10.20
C PHE A 153 -7.11 -6.69 -10.61
N VAL A 154 -7.95 -6.31 -9.65
CA VAL A 154 -9.27 -5.69 -9.91
C VAL A 154 -9.19 -4.21 -10.25
N SER A 155 -8.06 -3.54 -10.02
CA SER A 155 -7.87 -2.11 -10.24
C SER A 155 -8.19 -1.66 -11.67
N ARG A 156 -8.43 -0.35 -11.84
CA ARG A 156 -8.73 0.27 -13.14
C ARG A 156 -7.65 0.01 -14.20
N SER A 157 -6.38 0.02 -13.80
CA SER A 157 -5.24 -0.26 -14.69
C SER A 157 -5.02 -1.76 -14.91
N GLY A 158 -5.43 -2.60 -13.94
CA GLY A 158 -5.46 -4.05 -14.08
C GLY A 158 -6.64 -4.52 -14.94
N MET A 159 -7.39 -5.47 -14.41
CA MET A 159 -8.50 -6.10 -15.11
C MET A 159 -9.78 -5.25 -15.13
N ASP A 160 -9.80 -4.10 -14.42
CA ASP A 160 -10.91 -3.14 -14.35
C ASP A 160 -12.22 -3.82 -13.95
N ILE A 161 -12.17 -4.50 -12.80
CA ILE A 161 -13.31 -5.20 -12.19
C ILE A 161 -13.94 -4.27 -11.16
N ARG A 162 -14.96 -3.52 -11.59
CA ARG A 162 -15.69 -2.60 -10.71
C ARG A 162 -16.55 -3.37 -9.70
N GLY A 163 -16.69 -2.81 -8.51
CA GLY A 163 -17.44 -3.42 -7.40
C GLY A 163 -16.56 -4.18 -6.41
N ILE A 164 -15.30 -4.48 -6.76
CA ILE A 164 -14.31 -5.04 -5.85
C ILE A 164 -13.23 -3.98 -5.57
N GLY A 165 -13.22 -3.47 -4.34
CA GLY A 165 -12.17 -2.56 -3.84
C GLY A 165 -11.42 -3.18 -2.66
N GLU A 166 -10.68 -2.36 -1.92
CA GLU A 166 -9.89 -2.77 -0.75
C GLU A 166 -10.72 -3.57 0.28
N ASN A 167 -11.81 -2.98 0.78
CA ASN A 167 -12.64 -3.60 1.81
C ASN A 167 -13.23 -4.94 1.38
N LEU A 168 -13.70 -5.03 0.13
CA LEU A 168 -14.30 -6.27 -0.37
C LEU A 168 -13.22 -7.32 -0.66
N SER A 169 -12.06 -6.92 -1.18
CA SER A 169 -10.92 -7.84 -1.38
C SER A 169 -10.48 -8.46 -0.05
N ALA A 170 -10.40 -7.65 1.01
CA ALA A 170 -10.09 -8.12 2.35
C ALA A 170 -11.17 -9.06 2.91
N LEU A 171 -12.45 -8.73 2.69
CA LEU A 171 -13.58 -9.55 3.11
C LEU A 171 -13.58 -10.91 2.41
N LEU A 172 -13.50 -10.93 1.07
CA LEU A 172 -13.47 -12.15 0.27
C LEU A 172 -12.32 -13.09 0.66
N LEU A 173 -11.15 -12.52 0.98
CA LEU A 173 -10.00 -13.27 1.48
C LEU A 173 -10.24 -13.83 2.88
N ARG A 174 -10.76 -13.00 3.80
CA ARG A 174 -11.02 -13.40 5.19
C ARG A 174 -12.05 -14.52 5.29
N GLU A 175 -13.12 -14.46 4.51
CA GLU A 175 -14.17 -15.48 4.46
C GLU A 175 -13.77 -16.72 3.64
N GLY A 176 -12.54 -16.75 3.11
CA GLY A 176 -12.01 -17.89 2.36
C GLY A 176 -12.71 -18.13 1.01
N LEU A 177 -13.46 -17.15 0.52
CA LEU A 177 -14.12 -17.24 -0.79
C LEU A 177 -13.11 -17.14 -1.93
N VAL A 178 -12.01 -16.42 -1.69
CA VAL A 178 -10.95 -16.14 -2.66
C VAL A 178 -9.59 -16.29 -1.97
N LYS A 179 -8.67 -17.05 -2.54
CA LYS A 179 -7.29 -17.22 -2.05
C LYS A 179 -6.26 -16.52 -2.94
N ASP A 180 -6.61 -16.30 -4.21
CA ASP A 180 -5.82 -15.55 -5.18
C ASP A 180 -6.74 -14.93 -6.25
N ALA A 181 -6.17 -14.22 -7.21
CA ALA A 181 -6.93 -13.54 -8.25
C ALA A 181 -7.73 -14.50 -9.16
N SER A 182 -7.32 -15.75 -9.32
CA SER A 182 -8.00 -16.71 -10.19
C SER A 182 -9.35 -17.16 -9.61
N ASP A 183 -9.43 -17.26 -8.27
CA ASP A 183 -10.66 -17.62 -7.55
C ASP A 183 -11.81 -16.63 -7.81
N LEU A 184 -11.51 -15.38 -8.19
CA LEU A 184 -12.52 -14.39 -8.55
C LEU A 184 -13.44 -14.90 -9.67
N TYR A 185 -12.89 -15.64 -10.63
CA TYR A 185 -13.65 -16.14 -11.79
C TYR A 185 -14.58 -17.31 -11.45
N TYR A 186 -14.44 -17.90 -10.26
CA TYR A 186 -15.30 -18.98 -9.73
C TYR A 186 -16.29 -18.47 -8.68
N LEU A 187 -16.33 -17.17 -8.39
CA LEU A 187 -17.28 -16.59 -7.45
C LEU A 187 -18.75 -16.76 -7.87
N LYS A 188 -19.01 -16.95 -9.18
CA LYS A 188 -20.35 -17.24 -9.69
C LYS A 188 -20.93 -18.51 -9.07
N ASP A 189 -20.10 -19.52 -8.85
CA ASP A 189 -20.50 -20.80 -8.25
C ASP A 189 -20.73 -20.69 -6.74
N LYS A 190 -20.34 -19.56 -6.14
CA LYS A 190 -20.47 -19.24 -4.72
C LYS A 190 -21.42 -18.06 -4.47
N ARG A 191 -22.36 -17.79 -5.40
CA ARG A 191 -23.27 -16.63 -5.32
C ARG A 191 -24.05 -16.58 -4.00
N ASP A 192 -24.55 -17.71 -3.52
CA ASP A 192 -25.31 -17.74 -2.27
C ASP A 192 -24.45 -17.28 -1.08
N LYS A 193 -23.20 -17.75 -1.01
CA LYS A 193 -22.24 -17.31 0.02
C LYS A 193 -21.85 -15.84 -0.10
N LEU A 194 -21.90 -15.27 -1.31
CA LEU A 194 -21.69 -13.83 -1.48
C LEU A 194 -22.84 -13.02 -0.90
N LEU A 195 -24.08 -13.51 -1.02
CA LEU A 195 -25.25 -12.84 -0.46
C LEU A 195 -25.34 -12.95 1.06
N ASP A 196 -24.75 -14.00 1.63
CA ASP A 196 -24.60 -14.13 3.08
C ASP A 196 -23.64 -13.08 3.68
N LEU A 197 -22.82 -12.42 2.85
CA LEU A 197 -21.91 -11.38 3.31
C LEU A 197 -22.65 -10.08 3.64
N GLU A 198 -22.29 -9.52 4.79
CA GLU A 198 -22.77 -8.20 5.18
C GLU A 198 -22.45 -7.17 4.08
N LYS A 199 -23.45 -6.38 3.68
CA LYS A 199 -23.36 -5.29 2.68
C LYS A 199 -23.27 -5.73 1.22
N ILE A 200 -23.57 -7.00 0.90
CA ILE A 200 -23.74 -7.45 -0.49
C ILE A 200 -25.23 -7.76 -0.76
N GLY A 201 -25.90 -6.87 -1.49
CA GLY A 201 -27.24 -7.16 -2.03
C GLY A 201 -27.19 -7.78 -3.43
N ASP A 202 -28.27 -8.41 -3.87
CA ASP A 202 -28.39 -9.09 -5.19
C ASP A 202 -27.83 -8.27 -6.35
N LYS A 203 -28.27 -7.01 -6.48
CA LYS A 203 -27.81 -6.14 -7.57
C LYS A 203 -26.31 -5.86 -7.52
N SER A 204 -25.73 -5.76 -6.32
CA SER A 204 -24.29 -5.56 -6.15
C SER A 204 -23.51 -6.81 -6.56
N ALA A 205 -23.98 -7.99 -6.12
CA ALA A 205 -23.41 -9.28 -6.51
C ALA A 205 -23.47 -9.47 -8.03
N ASP A 206 -24.62 -9.22 -8.66
CA ASP A 206 -24.80 -9.39 -10.10
C ASP A 206 -23.89 -8.44 -10.90
N ASN A 207 -23.81 -7.16 -10.51
CA ASN A 207 -22.92 -6.20 -11.15
C ASN A 207 -21.44 -6.62 -11.07
N MET A 208 -21.03 -7.14 -9.91
CA MET A 208 -19.67 -7.61 -9.69
C MET A 208 -19.34 -8.85 -10.51
N LEU A 209 -20.23 -9.85 -10.52
CA LEU A 209 -20.07 -11.06 -11.33
C LEU A 209 -20.03 -10.74 -12.83
N GLN A 210 -20.85 -9.78 -13.29
CA GLN A 210 -20.78 -9.28 -14.66
C GLN A 210 -19.47 -8.56 -14.95
N ALA A 211 -18.94 -7.77 -14.02
CA ALA A 211 -17.65 -7.09 -14.18
C ALA A 211 -16.49 -8.10 -14.27
N ILE A 212 -16.51 -9.14 -13.45
CA ILE A 212 -15.56 -10.26 -13.51
C ILE A 212 -15.61 -10.93 -14.88
N ASP A 213 -16.80 -11.25 -15.39
CA ASP A 213 -16.92 -11.91 -16.70
C ASP A 213 -16.43 -11.04 -17.85
N LYS A 214 -16.79 -9.75 -17.85
CA LYS A 214 -16.29 -8.76 -18.83
C LYS A 214 -14.78 -8.62 -18.81
N SER A 215 -14.14 -8.78 -17.65
CA SER A 215 -12.69 -8.65 -17.51
C SER A 215 -11.89 -9.72 -18.27
N LYS A 216 -12.52 -10.84 -18.64
CA LYS A 216 -11.85 -11.90 -19.44
C LYS A 216 -11.42 -11.42 -20.83
N GLN A 217 -11.99 -10.32 -21.32
CA GLN A 217 -11.70 -9.72 -22.64
C GLN A 217 -10.62 -8.63 -22.57
N ARG A 218 -9.93 -8.44 -21.44
CA ARG A 218 -8.86 -7.43 -21.34
C ARG A 218 -7.62 -7.86 -22.13
N PRO A 219 -6.91 -6.92 -22.78
CA PRO A 219 -5.70 -7.22 -23.52
C PRO A 219 -4.57 -7.76 -22.62
N LEU A 220 -3.63 -8.49 -23.22
CA LEU A 220 -2.52 -9.15 -22.53
C LEU A 220 -1.69 -8.19 -21.66
N VAL A 221 -1.47 -6.94 -22.13
CA VAL A 221 -0.78 -5.90 -21.36
C VAL A 221 -1.38 -5.69 -19.97
N ARG A 222 -2.72 -5.68 -19.85
CA ARG A 222 -3.42 -5.53 -18.57
C ARG A 222 -3.27 -6.78 -17.71
N VAL A 223 -3.28 -7.96 -18.34
CA VAL A 223 -3.04 -9.23 -17.63
C VAL A 223 -1.64 -9.20 -17.01
N ILE A 224 -0.59 -8.91 -17.79
CA ILE A 224 0.80 -8.84 -17.31
C ILE A 224 0.94 -7.84 -16.16
N PHE A 225 0.37 -6.64 -16.30
CA PHE A 225 0.37 -5.65 -15.23
C PHE A 225 -0.35 -6.16 -13.97
N SER A 226 -1.54 -6.74 -14.14
CA SER A 226 -2.39 -7.22 -13.04
C SER A 226 -1.79 -8.36 -12.23
N LEU A 227 -0.84 -9.13 -12.79
CA LEU A 227 -0.09 -10.16 -12.06
C LEU A 227 0.82 -9.57 -10.97
N GLY A 228 1.10 -8.26 -11.01
CA GLY A 228 1.88 -7.58 -9.98
C GLY A 228 3.33 -8.04 -9.90
N ILE A 229 3.89 -8.47 -11.03
CA ILE A 229 5.29 -8.90 -11.15
C ILE A 229 6.19 -7.75 -10.70
N ARG A 230 7.19 -8.08 -9.86
CA ARG A 230 8.12 -7.10 -9.32
C ARG A 230 8.85 -6.38 -10.47
N HIS A 231 8.93 -5.05 -10.38
CA HIS A 231 9.50 -4.16 -11.40
C HIS A 231 8.74 -4.07 -12.74
N VAL A 232 7.60 -4.76 -12.88
CA VAL A 232 6.75 -4.65 -14.07
C VAL A 232 5.58 -3.72 -13.75
N GLY A 233 5.76 -2.43 -14.04
CA GLY A 233 4.69 -1.43 -14.03
C GLY A 233 3.89 -1.42 -15.34
N GLU A 234 2.96 -0.47 -15.49
CA GLU A 234 2.12 -0.35 -16.69
C GLU A 234 2.96 -0.21 -17.97
N GLU A 235 3.96 0.67 -17.96
CA GLU A 235 4.84 0.90 -19.11
C GLU A 235 5.64 -0.36 -19.49
N MET A 236 6.22 -1.04 -18.49
CA MET A 236 6.98 -2.28 -18.73
C MET A 236 6.07 -3.39 -19.25
N ALA A 237 4.84 -3.48 -18.75
CA ALA A 237 3.87 -4.45 -19.27
C ALA A 237 3.55 -4.18 -20.75
N ALA A 238 3.43 -2.91 -21.16
CA ALA A 238 3.21 -2.53 -22.55
C ALA A 238 4.40 -2.87 -23.44
N ILE A 239 5.63 -2.73 -22.94
CA ILE A 239 6.84 -3.15 -23.64
C ILE A 239 6.91 -4.67 -23.80
N LEU A 240 6.47 -5.43 -22.78
CA LEU A 240 6.50 -6.90 -22.79
C LEU A 240 5.40 -7.53 -23.65
N ALA A 241 4.28 -6.84 -23.82
CA ALA A 241 3.17 -7.26 -24.68
C ALA A 241 2.82 -6.12 -25.65
N PRO A 242 3.68 -5.87 -26.66
CA PRO A 242 3.36 -4.94 -27.72
C PRO A 242 2.11 -5.45 -28.47
N GLU A 243 1.24 -4.52 -28.89
CA GLU A 243 0.05 -4.82 -29.69
C GLU A 243 0.38 -5.46 -31.03
#